data_AF-A0A967H0N5-F1
#
_entry.id   AF-A0A967H0N5-F1
#
_cell.length_a   1.000
_cell.length_b   1.000
_cell.length_c   1.000
_cell.angle_alpha   90.00
_cell.angle_beta   90.00
_cell.angle_gamma   90.00
#
_symmetry.space_group_name_H-M   'P 1'
#
loop_
_entity.id
_entity.type
_entity.pdbx_description
1 polymer ?
#
loop_
_entity_poly.entity_id
_entity_poly.type
_entity_poly.pdbx_seq_one_letter_code
_entity_poly.pdbx_strand_id
1 'polypeptide(L)' 'MLAAHADEIGFMVKAFDESGAIYFDTIGGIDPQLTPGKRIVIHTKNGPVPGVFGKKPIHLMD' A
#
# COMPACT_ATOMS: atom_id res chain seq x y z
N MET A 1 12.51 5.17 -32.96
CA MET A 1 11.96 4.13 -32.07
C MET A 1 11.23 4.84 -30.94
N LEU A 2 9.95 4.56 -30.73
CA LEU A 2 9.15 5.12 -29.62
C LEU A 2 8.85 3.99 -28.64
N ALA A 3 9.09 4.22 -27.35
CA ALA A 3 8.80 3.28 -26.27
C ALA A 3 8.21 4.04 -25.08
N ALA A 4 7.24 3.42 -24.41
CA ALA A 4 6.61 3.88 -23.18
C ALA A 4 6.31 2.67 -22.30
N HIS A 5 6.26 2.87 -20.99
CA HIS A 5 5.97 1.83 -20.02
C HIS A 5 4.47 1.85 -19.64
N ALA A 6 3.90 0.69 -19.36
CA ALA A 6 2.49 0.52 -19.04
C ALA A 6 2.25 0.26 -17.54
N ASP A 7 3.32 0.01 -16.79
CA ASP A 7 3.30 -0.21 -15.36
C ASP A 7 3.32 1.11 -14.58
N GLU A 8 2.83 1.02 -13.35
CA GLU A 8 2.81 2.11 -12.38
C GLU A 8 3.50 1.65 -11.09
N ILE A 9 3.93 2.61 -10.29
CA ILE A 9 4.32 2.35 -8.90
C ILE A 9 3.12 1.81 -8.11
N GLY A 10 3.35 0.90 -7.17
CA GLY A 10 2.26 0.27 -6.45
C GLY A 10 2.69 -0.49 -5.23
N PHE A 11 1.79 -1.35 -4.75
CA PHE A 11 1.98 -2.15 -3.54
C PHE A 11 1.52 -3.58 -3.79
N MET A 12 2.21 -4.55 -3.19
CA MET A 12 1.86 -5.97 -3.25
C MET A 12 1.60 -6.49 -1.85
N VAL A 13 0.40 -7.05 -1.61
CA VAL A 13 0.06 -7.68 -0.32
C VAL A 13 0.98 -8.87 -0.08
N LYS A 14 1.60 -8.92 1.11
CA LYS A 14 2.56 -9.95 1.50
C LYS A 14 2.08 -10.80 2.67
N ALA A 15 1.37 -10.19 3.61
CA ALA A 15 0.89 -10.85 4.81
C ALA A 15 -0.32 -10.11 5.40
N PHE A 16 -0.98 -10.78 6.34
CA PHE A 16 -1.98 -10.18 7.21
C PHE A 16 -1.87 -10.82 8.59
N ASP A 17 -2.32 -10.11 9.62
CA ASP A 17 -2.35 -10.61 10.99
C ASP A 17 -3.78 -10.90 11.49
N GLU A 18 -3.90 -11.42 12.71
CA GLU A 18 -5.17 -11.76 13.36
C GLU A 18 -6.05 -10.53 13.64
N SER A 19 -5.47 -9.32 13.67
CA SER A 19 -6.23 -8.06 13.82
C SER A 19 -6.87 -7.61 12.51
N GLY A 20 -6.52 -8.25 11.39
CA GLY A 20 -6.95 -7.87 10.06
C GLY A 20 -6.09 -6.78 9.43
N ALA A 21 -4.92 -6.47 10.00
CA ALA A 21 -3.98 -5.56 9.37
C ALA A 21 -3.32 -6.23 8.16
N ILE A 22 -3.17 -5.48 7.06
CA ILE A 22 -2.58 -5.95 5.81
C ILE A 22 -1.19 -5.34 5.65
N TYR A 23 -0.20 -6.19 5.41
CA TYR A 23 1.19 -5.82 5.17
C TYR A 23 1.50 -5.98 3.68
N PHE A 24 2.33 -5.07 3.17
CA PHE A 24 2.65 -4.99 1.75
C PHE A 24 4.14 -4.69 1.54
N ASP A 25 4.66 -5.12 0.39
CA ASP A 25 5.91 -4.63 -0.18
C ASP A 25 5.60 -3.57 -1.26
N THR A 26 6.59 -2.73 -1.58
CA THR A 26 6.48 -1.71 -2.63
C THR A 26 6.87 -2.25 -4.00
N ILE A 27 6.13 -1.85 -5.04
CA ILE A 27 6.48 -2.06 -6.45
C ILE A 27 6.98 -0.71 -6.98
N GLY A 28 8.25 -0.65 -7.40
CA GLY A 28 8.90 0.59 -7.82
C GLY A 28 9.35 1.48 -6.64
N GLY A 29 9.69 2.73 -6.93
CA GLY A 29 10.20 3.69 -5.95
C GLY A 29 9.08 4.49 -5.28
N ILE A 30 8.81 4.21 -4.00
CA ILE A 30 7.82 4.92 -3.18
C ILE A 30 8.52 5.46 -1.94
N ASP A 31 8.31 6.76 -1.63
CA ASP A 31 8.69 7.32 -0.34
C ASP A 31 7.69 6.89 0.74
N PRO A 32 8.10 6.07 1.73
CA PRO A 32 7.20 5.59 2.78
C PRO A 32 6.58 6.71 3.60
N GLN A 33 7.21 7.88 3.71
CA GLN A 33 6.68 9.02 4.48
C GLN A 33 5.40 9.61 3.89
N LEU A 34 5.15 9.37 2.59
CA LEU A 34 3.97 9.88 1.89
C LEU A 34 2.75 8.96 2.00
N THR A 35 2.94 7.72 2.47
CA THR A 35 1.90 6.69 2.54
C THR A 35 0.89 6.87 3.68
N PRO A 36 1.25 7.32 4.91
CA PRO A 36 0.32 7.29 6.03
C PRO A 36 -0.93 8.16 5.80
N GLY A 37 -2.10 7.60 6.08
CA GLY A 37 -3.39 8.29 5.91
C GLY A 37 -3.90 8.35 4.47
N LYS A 38 -3.18 7.81 3.48
CA LYS A 38 -3.67 7.72 2.11
C LYS A 38 -4.74 6.62 2.00
N ARG A 39 -5.80 6.94 1.25
CA ARG A 39 -6.80 5.96 0.82
C ARG A 39 -6.22 5.13 -0.31
N ILE A 40 -6.46 3.83 -0.27
CA ILE A 40 -6.00 2.89 -1.28
C ILE A 40 -7.15 2.00 -1.74
N VAL A 41 -6.94 1.35 -2.87
CA VAL A 41 -7.80 0.30 -3.39
C VAL A 41 -6.98 -0.98 -3.45
N ILE A 42 -7.42 -2.00 -2.73
CA ILE A 42 -6.81 -3.33 -2.74
C ILE A 42 -7.55 -4.14 -3.80
N HIS A 43 -6.84 -4.54 -4.85
CA HIS A 43 -7.41 -5.39 -5.89
C HIS A 43 -7.44 -6.85 -5.42
N THR A 44 -8.63 -7.43 -5.36
CA THR A 44 -8.82 -8.85 -4.99
C THR A 44 -9.57 -9.59 -6.10
N LYS A 45 -9.59 -10.92 -6.03
CA LYS A 45 -10.37 -11.77 -6.95
C LYS A 45 -11.86 -11.43 -6.96
N ASN A 46 -12.41 -11.01 -5.82
CA ASN A 46 -13.84 -10.70 -5.67
C ASN A 46 -14.15 -9.21 -5.93
N GLY A 47 -13.18 -8.46 -6.42
CA GLY A 47 -13.30 -7.04 -6.72
C GLY A 47 -12.43 -6.14 -5.83
N PRO A 48 -12.46 -4.83 -6.08
CA PRO A 48 -11.71 -3.85 -5.32
C PRO A 48 -12.26 -3.68 -3.90
N VAL A 49 -11.36 -3.61 -2.92
CA VAL A 49 -11.68 -3.35 -1.51
C VAL A 49 -11.03 -2.02 -1.10
N PRO A 50 -11.80 -1.04 -0.59
CA PRO A 50 -11.21 0.21 -0.11
C PRO A 50 -10.40 -0.04 1.16
N GLY A 51 -9.26 0.62 1.28
CA GLY A 51 -8.40 0.59 2.45
C GLY A 51 -7.79 1.94 2.77
N VAL A 52 -7.05 2.00 3.87
CA VAL A 52 -6.27 3.17 4.28
C VAL A 52 -4.96 2.72 4.89
N PHE A 53 -3.87 3.42 4.59
CA PHE A 53 -2.62 3.20 5.31
C PHE A 53 -2.71 3.78 6.71
N GLY A 54 -2.51 2.93 7.72
CA GLY A 54 -2.43 3.34 9.11
C GLY A 54 -1.17 4.15 9.40
N LYS A 55 -1.19 4.90 10.50
CA LYS A 55 -0.01 5.54 11.09
C LYS A 55 0.01 5.23 12.58
N LYS A 56 1.13 4.76 13.12
CA LYS A 56 1.29 4.70 14.57
C LYS A 56 1.12 6.12 15.14
N PRO A 57 0.34 6.34 16.21
CA PRO A 57 0.23 7.66 16.82
C PRO A 57 1.60 8.19 17.23
N ILE A 58 1.84 9.49 17.04
CA ILE A 58 3.17 10.11 17.24
C ILE A 58 3.68 9.95 18.68
N HIS A 59 2.78 10.02 19.66
CA HIS A 59 3.09 9.86 21.08
C HIS A 59 3.33 8.39 21.49
N LEU A 60 3.29 7.45 20.55
CA LEU A 60 3.66 6.05 20.74
C LEU A 60 4.90 5.67 19.92
N MET A 61 5.48 6.58 19.14
CA MET A 61 6.72 6.36 18.39
C MET A 61 7.92 6.62 19.30
N ASP A 62 8.92 5.74 19.28
CA ASP A 62 10.19 5.87 20.00
C ASP A 62 11.29 6.45 19.09
#